data_AF-A0A177QAX6-F1
#
_entry.id   AF-A0A177QAX6-F1
#
_cell.length_a   1.000
_cell.length_b   1.000
_cell.length_c   1.000
_cell.angle_alpha   90.00
_cell.angle_beta   90.00
_cell.angle_gamma   90.00
#
_symmetry.space_group_name_H-M   'P 1'
#
loop_
_entity.id
_entity.type
_entity.pdbx_description
1 polymer ?
#
loop_
_entity_poly.entity_id
_entity_poly.type
_entity_poly.pdbx_seq_one_letter_code
_entity_poly.pdbx_strand_id
1 'polypeptide(L)'
;MIVRLEDLTRYFLCILLFGIFHSPSASTAELREFETMKGKGLEICDVCLQNLRQQSVEQAICERQYNHALGLEAVQWTELDLRANLELYKRITTLISFGDEIAQNSNFDPKEIEATLELAQKVSHLRRTRINIDNSGPAEELLQWTDGNCKNMFKGFPTRYASALLVLGEDHLRIDRSKSNLLVRHLFKSKSRPMGIPNYQLYGVFQYKGRSYFDKWDGGGGTKAHRSEEDTLSVYRIINTRTDTLCRFRLRSHNPQ
;
A
#
# COMPACT_ATOMS: atom_id res chain seq x y z
N MET A 1 65.92 63.21 12.73
CA MET A 1 66.78 62.08 12.32
C MET A 1 66.42 60.90 13.21
N ILE A 2 66.11 59.75 12.60
CA ILE A 2 66.05 58.41 13.22
C ILE A 2 64.86 58.14 14.15
N VAL A 3 64.17 57.01 14.18
CA VAL A 3 63.90 55.83 13.31
C VAL A 3 62.66 55.25 14.02
N ARG A 4 61.63 54.82 13.28
CA ARG A 4 60.51 54.06 13.86
C ARG A 4 61.04 52.69 14.26
N LEU A 5 60.95 52.37 15.56
CA LEU A 5 61.15 51.01 16.04
C LEU A 5 59.81 50.28 16.08
N GLU A 6 59.77 49.22 15.30
CA GLU A 6 58.88 48.08 15.39
C GLU A 6 58.96 47.42 16.78
N ASP A 7 58.08 46.45 17.01
CA ASP A 7 58.02 45.55 18.18
C ASP A 7 57.30 46.04 19.43
N LEU A 8 55.96 46.03 19.35
CA LEU A 8 55.15 45.50 20.44
C LEU A 8 54.48 44.21 19.96
N THR A 9 55.23 43.12 20.16
CA THR A 9 54.77 41.85 20.76
C THR A 9 53.34 41.43 20.38
N ARG A 10 53.20 40.47 19.47
CA ARG A 10 53.17 39.03 19.82
C ARG A 10 52.42 38.77 21.12
N TYR A 11 51.24 38.16 20.98
CA TYR A 11 50.48 37.32 21.91
C TYR A 11 49.01 37.77 21.98
N PHE A 12 48.10 36.82 21.78
CA PHE A 12 46.65 36.95 21.60
C PHE A 12 46.30 37.49 20.20
N LEU A 13 45.95 36.67 19.21
CA LEU A 13 44.75 35.82 19.25
C LEU A 13 44.83 34.80 18.10
N CYS A 14 45.46 33.64 18.35
CA CYS A 14 45.57 32.50 17.42
C CYS A 14 44.37 31.54 17.49
N ILE A 15 43.17 32.01 17.83
CA ILE A 15 42.02 31.12 18.01
C ILE A 15 40.83 31.71 17.24
N LEU A 16 40.15 30.85 16.47
CA LEU A 16 38.88 31.05 15.75
C LEU A 16 38.97 31.32 14.23
N LEU A 17 39.92 30.69 13.53
CA LEU A 17 39.77 30.36 12.11
C LEU A 17 39.97 28.86 11.85
N PHE A 18 39.58 28.00 12.81
CA PHE A 18 39.09 26.67 12.44
C PHE A 18 37.67 26.85 11.91
N GLY A 19 37.57 27.23 10.63
CA GLY A 19 36.36 27.00 9.86
C GLY A 19 36.07 25.51 9.95
N ILE A 20 35.15 25.16 10.85
CA ILE A 20 34.60 23.83 10.95
C ILE A 20 33.90 23.62 9.61
N PHE A 21 34.61 22.97 8.68
CA PHE A 21 33.98 22.21 7.62
C PHE A 21 33.11 21.17 8.32
N HIS A 22 31.91 21.58 8.71
CA HIS A 22 30.80 20.67 8.83
C HIS A 22 30.56 20.21 7.41
N SER A 23 31.33 19.20 7.00
CA SER A 23 30.88 18.27 5.97
C SER A 23 29.44 17.95 6.35
N PRO A 24 28.43 18.34 5.56
CA PRO A 24 27.09 17.88 5.83
C PRO A 24 27.22 16.37 5.86
N SER A 25 27.00 15.79 7.04
CA SER A 25 26.92 14.35 7.20
C SER A 25 25.92 13.92 6.15
N ALA A 26 26.42 13.36 5.05
CA ALA A 26 25.60 12.70 4.08
C ALA A 26 24.93 11.63 4.93
N SER A 27 23.69 11.90 5.32
CA SER A 27 22.79 10.88 5.80
C SER A 27 22.87 9.83 4.71
N THR A 28 23.58 8.75 5.02
CA THR A 28 23.47 7.52 4.27
C THR A 28 22.03 7.10 4.52
N ALA A 29 21.11 7.67 3.73
CA ALA A 29 19.83 7.05 3.48
C ALA A 29 20.21 5.64 3.06
N GLU A 30 20.04 4.69 3.98
CA GLU A 30 20.16 3.28 3.65
C GLU A 30 19.24 3.10 2.44
N LEU A 31 19.84 2.97 1.26
CA LEU A 31 19.13 2.66 0.03
C LEU A 31 18.64 1.23 0.22
N ARG A 32 17.49 1.10 0.87
CA ARG A 32 16.73 -0.14 0.94
C ARG A 32 16.14 -0.33 -0.44
N GLU A 33 16.85 -1.12 -1.24
CA GLU A 33 16.58 -1.23 -2.66
C GLU A 33 15.43 -2.22 -2.93
N PHE A 34 14.41 -1.73 -3.62
CA PHE A 34 13.51 -2.61 -4.36
C PHE A 34 14.26 -3.21 -5.56
N GLU A 35 14.21 -4.53 -5.68
CA GLU A 35 14.76 -5.29 -6.79
C GLU A 35 13.66 -5.74 -7.75
N THR A 36 13.84 -5.51 -9.05
CA THR A 36 12.93 -6.00 -10.09
C THR A 36 13.11 -7.50 -10.33
N MET A 37 12.10 -8.27 -9.92
CA MET A 37 11.98 -9.71 -10.21
C MET A 37 11.32 -9.99 -11.56
N LYS A 38 10.38 -9.14 -11.98
CA LYS A 38 9.65 -9.25 -13.25
C LYS A 38 9.38 -7.87 -13.83
N GLY A 39 9.41 -7.77 -15.17
CA GLY A 39 8.99 -6.58 -15.90
C GLY A 39 10.11 -5.63 -16.31
N LYS A 40 11.37 -6.10 -16.32
CA LYS A 40 12.50 -5.29 -16.82
C LYS A 40 12.26 -4.85 -18.27
N GLY A 41 12.49 -3.57 -18.56
CA GLY A 41 12.29 -2.98 -19.89
C GLY A 41 10.83 -2.66 -20.23
N LEU A 42 9.88 -2.89 -19.30
CA LEU A 42 8.53 -2.37 -19.43
C LEU A 42 8.47 -0.99 -18.75
N GLU A 43 8.11 0.03 -19.53
CA GLU A 43 8.09 1.43 -19.08
C GLU A 43 7.34 1.61 -17.74
N ILE A 44 6.14 1.03 -17.60
CA ILE A 44 5.35 1.12 -16.36
C ILE A 44 6.06 0.50 -15.16
N CYS A 45 6.84 -0.57 -15.36
CA CYS A 45 7.59 -1.20 -14.28
C CYS A 45 8.78 -0.34 -13.87
N ASP A 46 9.45 0.31 -14.82
CA ASP A 46 10.55 1.23 -14.54
C ASP A 46 10.05 2.47 -13.79
N VAL A 47 8.91 3.02 -14.21
CA VAL A 47 8.21 4.12 -13.52
C VAL A 47 7.79 3.72 -12.09
N CYS A 48 7.16 2.56 -11.92
CA CYS A 48 6.78 2.07 -10.59
C CYS A 48 8.00 1.87 -9.68
N LEU A 49 9.10 1.32 -10.22
CA LEU A 49 10.34 1.15 -9.45
C LEU A 49 10.92 2.51 -9.01
N GLN A 50 10.94 3.49 -9.90
CA GLN A 50 11.37 4.85 -9.58
C GLN A 50 10.49 5.48 -8.49
N ASN A 51 9.17 5.30 -8.57
CA ASN A 51 8.22 5.77 -7.57
C ASN A 51 8.47 5.14 -6.19
N LEU A 52 8.75 3.83 -6.14
CA LEU A 52 9.06 3.13 -4.88
C LEU A 52 10.36 3.63 -4.24
N ARG A 53 11.38 3.91 -5.05
CA ARG A 53 12.69 4.41 -4.58
C ARG A 53 12.65 5.84 -4.03
N GLN A 54 11.59 6.59 -4.31
CA GLN A 54 11.38 7.94 -3.78
C GLN A 54 10.60 7.95 -2.46
N GLN A 55 10.14 6.79 -1.99
CA GLN A 55 9.30 6.64 -0.80
C GLN A 55 10.08 6.01 0.36
N SER A 56 9.68 6.31 1.58
CA SER A 56 10.08 5.49 2.73
C SER A 56 9.50 4.09 2.57
N VAL A 57 10.11 3.09 3.24
CA VAL A 57 9.58 1.71 3.23
C VAL A 57 8.14 1.66 3.77
N GLU A 58 7.84 2.45 4.80
CA GLU A 58 6.49 2.58 5.35
C GLU A 58 5.50 3.12 4.31
N GLN A 59 5.88 4.18 3.58
CA GLN A 59 5.05 4.72 2.50
C GLN A 59 4.88 3.70 1.38
N ALA A 60 5.96 3.11 0.89
CA ALA A 60 5.95 2.14 -0.20
C ALA A 60 5.12 0.86 0.11
N ILE A 61 4.88 0.55 1.38
CA ILE A 61 4.10 -0.61 1.81
C ILE A 61 2.69 -0.23 2.26
N CYS A 62 2.58 0.66 3.25
CA CYS A 62 1.34 0.95 3.98
C CYS A 62 0.52 2.08 3.39
N GLU A 63 1.18 3.12 2.89
CA GLU A 63 0.55 4.37 2.45
C GLU A 63 1.05 4.74 1.05
N ARG A 64 0.98 3.77 0.14
CA ARG A 64 1.59 3.92 -1.19
C ARG A 64 1.11 5.18 -1.86
N GLN A 65 2.06 6.06 -2.14
CA GLN A 65 1.81 7.27 -2.89
C GLN A 65 2.14 7.03 -4.36
N TYR A 66 1.32 7.62 -5.23
CA TYR A 66 1.50 7.58 -6.67
C TYR A 66 1.97 8.97 -7.13
N ASN A 67 3.24 9.08 -7.51
CA ASN A 67 3.84 10.35 -7.86
C ASN A 67 3.37 10.84 -9.24
N HIS A 68 2.59 11.92 -9.24
CA HIS A 68 2.09 12.57 -10.45
C HIS A 68 3.21 13.05 -11.39
N ALA A 69 4.39 13.43 -10.88
CA ALA A 69 5.52 13.84 -11.71
C ALA A 69 6.08 12.67 -12.56
N LEU A 70 5.78 11.42 -12.18
CA LEU A 70 6.10 10.23 -12.96
C LEU A 70 4.94 9.76 -13.84
N GLY A 71 3.84 10.52 -13.90
CA GLY A 71 2.61 10.17 -14.62
C GLY A 71 1.74 9.14 -13.92
N LEU A 72 2.03 8.84 -12.65
CA LEU A 72 1.21 7.95 -11.83
C LEU A 72 0.14 8.77 -11.10
N GLU A 73 -1.13 8.48 -11.39
CA GLU A 73 -2.26 9.20 -10.83
C GLU A 73 -2.98 8.34 -9.78
N ALA A 74 -3.07 8.83 -8.55
CA ALA A 74 -3.88 8.18 -7.53
C ALA A 74 -5.37 8.32 -7.86
N VAL A 75 -6.15 7.26 -7.65
CA VAL A 75 -7.60 7.35 -7.75
C VAL A 75 -8.17 8.16 -6.59
N GLN A 76 -9.27 8.88 -6.84
CA GLN A 76 -9.97 9.62 -5.80
C GLN A 76 -10.88 8.67 -5.03
N TRP A 77 -10.55 8.45 -3.76
CA TRP A 77 -11.34 7.64 -2.83
C TRP A 77 -12.33 8.51 -2.07
N THR A 78 -13.56 8.03 -1.92
CA THR A 78 -14.57 8.60 -1.02
C THR A 78 -14.83 7.61 0.10
N GLU A 79 -14.72 8.04 1.35
CA GLU A 79 -15.11 7.22 2.50
C GLU A 79 -16.60 6.88 2.44
N LEU A 80 -16.94 5.63 2.76
CA LEU A 80 -18.31 5.16 2.80
C LEU A 80 -18.85 5.31 4.22
N ASP A 81 -20.00 5.98 4.36
CA ASP A 81 -20.71 6.01 5.63
C ASP A 81 -21.23 4.61 5.96
N LEU A 82 -20.62 3.96 6.95
CA LEU A 82 -20.96 2.60 7.35
C LEU A 82 -22.38 2.47 7.88
N ARG A 83 -22.91 3.52 8.54
CA ARG A 83 -24.27 3.50 9.09
C ARG A 83 -25.30 3.60 7.98
N ALA A 84 -25.08 4.51 7.02
CA ALA A 84 -25.93 4.63 5.85
C ALA A 84 -25.86 3.40 4.92
N ASN A 85 -24.76 2.64 4.97
CA ASN A 85 -24.51 1.47 4.13
C ASN A 85 -24.38 0.17 4.94
N LEU A 86 -25.12 0.05 6.05
CA LEU A 86 -24.93 -1.03 7.02
C LEU A 86 -25.05 -2.42 6.40
N GLU A 87 -26.04 -2.65 5.54
CA GLU A 87 -26.24 -3.96 4.91
C GLU A 87 -25.09 -4.35 3.96
N LEU A 88 -24.55 -3.38 3.23
CA LEU A 88 -23.37 -3.60 2.40
C LEU A 88 -22.13 -3.90 3.27
N TYR A 89 -21.95 -3.14 4.35
CA TYR A 89 -20.86 -3.38 5.30
C TYR A 89 -20.92 -4.78 5.93
N LYS A 90 -22.12 -5.24 6.32
CA LYS A 90 -22.36 -6.61 6.79
C LYS A 90 -21.97 -7.66 5.76
N ARG A 91 -22.37 -7.47 4.50
CA ARG A 91 -22.02 -8.41 3.40
C ARG A 91 -20.52 -8.49 3.18
N ILE A 92 -19.83 -7.35 3.14
CA ILE A 92 -18.38 -7.27 2.92
C ILE A 92 -17.63 -7.98 4.05
N THR A 93 -17.91 -7.63 5.29
CA THR A 93 -17.24 -8.22 6.46
C THR A 93 -17.51 -9.73 6.57
N THR A 94 -18.73 -10.16 6.24
CA THR A 94 -19.10 -11.58 6.18
C THR A 94 -18.35 -12.29 5.06
N LEU A 95 -18.28 -11.71 3.86
CA LEU A 95 -17.51 -12.24 2.74
C LEU A 95 -16.02 -12.39 3.09
N ILE A 96 -15.42 -11.37 3.71
CA ILE A 96 -14.00 -11.38 4.10
C ILE A 96 -13.72 -12.42 5.19
N SER A 97 -14.63 -12.60 6.14
CA SER A 97 -14.45 -13.51 7.28
C SER A 97 -14.71 -14.97 6.93
N PHE A 98 -15.76 -15.23 6.15
CA PHE A 98 -16.29 -16.57 5.90
C PHE A 98 -16.08 -17.05 4.46
N GLY A 99 -15.79 -16.16 3.50
CA GLY A 99 -15.72 -16.48 2.08
C GLY A 99 -17.08 -16.43 1.37
N ASP A 100 -18.15 -16.08 2.09
CA ASP A 100 -19.51 -16.01 1.58
C ASP A 100 -20.26 -14.82 2.22
N GLU A 101 -20.83 -13.93 1.41
CA GLU A 101 -21.49 -12.70 1.87
C GLU A 101 -22.85 -12.92 2.57
N ILE A 102 -23.45 -14.11 2.43
CA ILE A 102 -24.74 -14.47 3.04
C ILE A 102 -24.61 -15.43 4.23
N ALA A 103 -23.39 -15.78 4.63
CA ALA A 103 -23.18 -16.62 5.80
C ALA A 103 -23.74 -15.94 7.06
N GLN A 104 -24.24 -16.73 8.01
CA GLN A 104 -24.63 -16.19 9.31
C GLN A 104 -23.39 -15.64 10.03
N ASN A 105 -23.42 -14.34 10.32
CA ASN A 105 -22.35 -13.65 11.00
C ASN A 105 -22.86 -13.14 12.35
N SER A 106 -22.45 -13.79 13.43
CA SER A 106 -22.83 -13.42 14.80
C SER A 106 -22.27 -12.07 15.24
N ASN A 107 -21.31 -11.49 14.50
CA ASN A 107 -20.72 -10.19 14.82
C ASN A 107 -21.68 -9.00 14.60
N PHE A 108 -22.89 -9.26 14.11
CA PHE A 108 -23.92 -8.25 13.88
C PHE A 108 -25.18 -8.53 14.72
N ASP A 109 -25.01 -8.71 16.02
CA ASP A 109 -26.12 -8.67 16.96
C ASP A 109 -26.79 -7.28 16.89
N PRO A 110 -28.10 -7.18 16.60
CA PRO A 110 -28.82 -5.92 16.58
C PRO A 110 -28.64 -5.07 17.84
N LYS A 111 -28.40 -5.68 19.01
CA LYS A 111 -28.19 -4.97 20.29
C LYS A 111 -26.81 -4.32 20.39
N GLU A 112 -25.83 -4.80 19.63
CA GLU A 112 -24.43 -4.34 19.72
C GLU A 112 -24.00 -3.53 18.49
N ILE A 113 -24.91 -3.35 17.52
CA ILE A 113 -24.59 -2.82 16.19
C ILE A 113 -23.87 -1.46 16.22
N GLU A 114 -24.24 -0.58 17.15
CA GLU A 114 -23.61 0.74 17.27
C GLU A 114 -22.17 0.65 17.78
N ALA A 115 -21.93 -0.19 18.79
CA ALA A 115 -20.57 -0.44 19.28
C ALA A 115 -19.71 -1.11 18.19
N THR A 116 -20.29 -2.03 17.41
CA THR A 116 -19.62 -2.63 16.26
C THR A 116 -19.24 -1.59 15.21
N LEU A 117 -20.15 -0.66 14.87
CA LEU A 117 -19.90 0.40 13.90
C LEU A 117 -18.84 1.40 14.40
N GLU A 118 -18.89 1.81 15.66
CA GLU A 118 -17.89 2.70 16.25
C GLU A 118 -16.50 2.07 16.28
N LEU A 119 -16.40 0.79 16.61
CA LEU A 119 -15.14 0.06 16.55
C LEU A 119 -14.66 -0.06 15.11
N ALA A 120 -15.55 -0.44 14.19
CA ALA A 120 -15.25 -0.57 12.78
C ALA A 120 -14.67 0.72 12.19
N GLN A 121 -15.26 1.88 12.49
CA GLN A 121 -14.75 3.18 12.02
C GLN A 121 -13.34 3.51 12.53
N LYS A 122 -12.91 2.92 13.65
CA LYS A 122 -11.58 3.13 14.23
C LYS A 122 -10.51 2.20 13.64
N VAL A 123 -10.89 0.98 13.28
CA VAL A 123 -9.94 -0.08 12.91
C VAL A 123 -10.02 -0.50 11.45
N SER A 124 -11.10 -0.17 10.77
CA SER A 124 -11.33 -0.49 9.38
C SER A 124 -11.79 0.73 8.60
N HIS A 125 -11.40 0.78 7.34
CA HIS A 125 -11.85 1.80 6.41
C HIS A 125 -12.53 1.12 5.23
N LEU A 126 -13.64 1.69 4.79
CA LEU A 126 -14.33 1.26 3.60
C LEU A 126 -14.49 2.47 2.71
N ARG A 127 -13.79 2.46 1.59
CA ARG A 127 -13.79 3.54 0.61
C ARG A 127 -14.34 3.05 -0.70
N ARG A 128 -14.85 3.97 -1.50
CA ARG A 128 -15.30 3.70 -2.86
C ARG A 128 -14.69 4.67 -3.86
N THR A 129 -14.58 4.20 -5.10
CA THR A 129 -14.22 5.00 -6.26
C THR A 129 -14.91 4.44 -7.51
N ARG A 130 -14.85 5.16 -8.63
CA ARG A 130 -15.30 4.65 -9.93
C ARG A 130 -14.11 4.55 -10.87
N ILE A 131 -13.89 3.37 -11.43
CA ILE A 131 -12.75 3.15 -12.33
C ILE A 131 -13.10 2.12 -13.42
N ASN A 132 -12.55 2.32 -14.62
CA ASN A 132 -12.61 1.31 -15.67
C ASN A 132 -11.62 0.19 -15.33
N ILE A 133 -12.11 -0.92 -14.78
CA ILE A 133 -11.27 -2.01 -14.25
C ILE A 133 -10.57 -2.77 -15.39
N ASP A 134 -11.29 -3.08 -16.46
CA ASP A 134 -10.78 -3.92 -17.57
C ASP A 134 -10.14 -3.12 -18.72
N ASN A 135 -10.08 -1.79 -18.60
CA ASN A 135 -9.54 -0.87 -19.60
C ASN A 135 -10.22 -0.95 -20.97
N SER A 136 -11.41 -1.56 -21.08
CA SER A 136 -12.18 -1.68 -22.33
C SER A 136 -13.66 -1.37 -22.17
N GLY A 137 -14.18 -1.29 -20.93
CA GLY A 137 -15.57 -1.03 -20.61
C GLY A 137 -15.85 0.32 -19.92
N PRO A 138 -17.08 0.50 -19.41
CA PRO A 138 -17.43 1.65 -18.58
C PRO A 138 -16.75 1.59 -17.21
N ALA A 139 -16.72 2.74 -16.51
CA ALA A 139 -16.24 2.78 -15.14
C ALA A 139 -17.24 2.13 -14.17
N GLU A 140 -16.71 1.27 -13.31
CA GLU A 140 -17.45 0.45 -12.34
C GLU A 140 -17.17 0.93 -10.92
N GLU A 141 -18.07 0.65 -9.98
CA GLU A 141 -17.88 1.01 -8.59
C GLU A 141 -16.98 0.00 -7.88
N LEU A 142 -15.84 0.50 -7.42
CA LEU A 142 -14.81 -0.27 -6.75
C LEU A 142 -14.75 0.13 -5.27
N LEU A 143 -14.79 -0.86 -4.40
CA LEU A 143 -14.62 -0.72 -2.97
C LEU A 143 -13.21 -1.14 -2.56
N GLN A 144 -12.63 -0.40 -1.62
CA GLN A 144 -11.44 -0.79 -0.88
C GLN A 144 -11.82 -0.95 0.59
N TRP A 145 -11.77 -2.20 1.05
CA TRP A 145 -11.84 -2.52 2.47
C TRP A 145 -10.41 -2.60 3.00
N THR A 146 -10.12 -1.93 4.11
CA THR A 146 -8.84 -2.07 4.83
C THR A 146 -9.13 -2.34 6.30
N ASP A 147 -8.33 -3.18 6.94
CA ASP A 147 -8.41 -3.52 8.37
C ASP A 147 -7.03 -3.51 9.01
N GLY A 148 -6.99 -3.09 10.27
CA GLY A 148 -5.79 -3.03 11.08
C GLY A 148 -4.89 -1.82 10.78
N ASN A 149 -3.66 -1.87 11.29
CA ASN A 149 -2.72 -0.74 11.22
C ASN A 149 -1.34 -1.19 10.76
N CYS A 150 -1.04 -0.94 9.50
CA CYS A 150 0.24 -1.29 8.88
C CYS A 150 1.42 -0.50 9.46
N LYS A 151 1.24 0.73 9.95
CA LYS A 151 2.33 1.55 10.50
C LYS A 151 2.99 0.93 11.73
N ASN A 152 2.19 0.23 12.52
CA ASN A 152 2.66 -0.40 13.75
C ASN A 152 3.61 -1.58 13.49
N MET A 153 3.65 -2.13 12.27
CA MET A 153 4.64 -3.12 11.85
C MET A 153 6.06 -2.56 11.98
N PHE A 154 6.28 -1.30 11.61
CA PHE A 154 7.58 -0.63 11.73
C PHE A 154 7.92 -0.19 13.15
N LYS A 155 6.98 -0.34 14.09
CA LYS A 155 7.16 -0.06 15.52
C LYS A 155 7.36 -1.32 16.36
N GLY A 156 7.51 -2.49 15.70
CA GLY A 156 7.76 -3.78 16.38
C GLY A 156 6.52 -4.40 17.05
N PHE A 157 5.32 -3.90 16.78
CA PHE A 157 4.10 -4.48 17.34
C PHE A 157 3.51 -5.54 16.39
N PRO A 158 3.07 -6.70 16.92
CA PRO A 158 2.35 -7.68 16.11
C PRO A 158 1.08 -7.02 15.58
N THR A 159 1.04 -6.77 14.28
CA THR A 159 -0.07 -6.07 13.65
C THR A 159 -0.59 -6.83 12.47
N ARG A 160 -1.86 -7.20 12.59
CA ARG A 160 -2.65 -7.60 11.44
C ARG A 160 -2.92 -6.33 10.64
N TYR A 161 -2.63 -6.40 9.34
CA TYR A 161 -3.12 -5.44 8.37
C TYR A 161 -3.64 -6.23 7.18
N ALA A 162 -4.69 -5.72 6.56
CA ALA A 162 -5.30 -6.37 5.42
C ALA A 162 -6.00 -5.32 4.57
N SER A 163 -6.08 -5.58 3.28
CA SER A 163 -7.04 -4.89 2.44
C SER A 163 -7.53 -5.81 1.32
N ALA A 164 -8.68 -5.47 0.77
CA ALA A 164 -9.28 -6.15 -0.36
C ALA A 164 -9.92 -5.12 -1.28
N LEU A 165 -9.88 -5.42 -2.59
CA LEU A 165 -10.58 -4.68 -3.63
C LEU A 165 -11.81 -5.48 -4.07
N LEU A 166 -12.99 -4.89 -3.95
CA LEU A 166 -14.27 -5.55 -4.24
C LEU A 166 -15.06 -4.71 -5.24
N VAL A 167 -15.63 -5.34 -6.26
CA VAL A 167 -16.47 -4.67 -7.26
C VAL A 167 -17.92 -4.81 -6.83
N LEU A 168 -18.65 -3.69 -6.80
CA LEU A 168 -20.10 -3.74 -6.60
C LEU A 168 -20.80 -4.22 -7.87
N GLY A 169 -21.82 -5.04 -7.70
CA GLY A 169 -22.75 -5.40 -8.77
C GLY A 169 -23.61 -4.21 -9.19
N GLU A 170 -24.38 -4.40 -10.26
CA GLU A 170 -25.27 -3.37 -10.81
C GLU A 170 -26.34 -2.88 -9.83
N ASP A 171 -26.69 -3.70 -8.84
CA ASP A 171 -27.63 -3.34 -7.77
C ASP A 171 -27.01 -2.45 -6.69
N HIS A 172 -25.69 -2.22 -6.73
CA HIS A 172 -24.90 -1.49 -5.72
C HIS A 172 -25.03 -2.04 -4.28
N LEU A 173 -25.57 -3.25 -4.12
CA LEU A 173 -25.84 -3.89 -2.82
C LEU A 173 -25.08 -5.20 -2.65
N ARG A 174 -24.71 -5.85 -3.75
CA ARG A 174 -24.00 -7.14 -3.78
C ARG A 174 -22.60 -6.99 -4.34
N ILE A 175 -21.73 -7.92 -3.95
CA ILE A 175 -20.39 -7.99 -4.51
C ILE A 175 -20.42 -8.81 -5.80
N ASP A 176 -19.96 -8.22 -6.91
CA ASP A 176 -19.65 -8.98 -8.12
C ASP A 176 -18.40 -9.82 -7.86
N ARG A 177 -18.62 -11.09 -7.49
CA ARG A 177 -17.54 -12.02 -7.16
C ARG A 177 -16.66 -12.35 -8.36
N SER A 178 -17.21 -12.34 -9.57
CA SER A 178 -16.45 -12.66 -10.78
C SER A 178 -15.39 -11.58 -11.01
N LYS A 179 -15.82 -10.31 -11.02
CA LYS A 179 -14.92 -9.18 -11.22
C LYS A 179 -14.01 -8.94 -10.02
N SER A 180 -14.51 -9.07 -8.80
CA SER A 180 -13.68 -8.96 -7.60
C SER A 180 -12.54 -9.99 -7.59
N ASN A 181 -12.79 -11.22 -8.08
CA ASN A 181 -11.75 -12.25 -8.19
C ASN A 181 -10.63 -11.90 -9.18
N LEU A 182 -10.89 -11.05 -10.17
CA LEU A 182 -9.85 -10.56 -11.09
C LEU A 182 -8.87 -9.62 -10.38
N LEU A 183 -9.39 -8.86 -9.40
CA LEU A 183 -8.63 -7.89 -8.63
C LEU A 183 -7.87 -8.55 -7.49
N VAL A 184 -8.51 -9.47 -6.75
CA VAL A 184 -7.89 -10.03 -5.55
C VAL A 184 -7.10 -11.30 -5.86
N ARG A 185 -5.83 -11.27 -5.47
CA ARG A 185 -4.90 -12.39 -5.57
C ARG A 185 -4.47 -12.83 -4.18
N HIS A 186 -5.46 -13.01 -3.31
CA HIS A 186 -5.21 -13.41 -1.93
C HIS A 186 -4.54 -14.76 -1.84
N LEU A 187 -3.73 -14.92 -0.80
CA LEU A 187 -3.22 -16.23 -0.41
C LEU A 187 -4.38 -17.06 0.16
N PHE A 188 -4.18 -18.38 0.22
CA PHE A 188 -5.12 -19.32 0.83
C PHE A 188 -6.51 -19.39 0.17
N LYS A 189 -6.59 -19.15 -1.15
CA LYS A 189 -7.80 -19.47 -1.92
C LYS A 189 -8.09 -20.97 -1.84
N SER A 190 -9.34 -21.31 -1.58
CA SER A 190 -9.83 -22.69 -1.54
C SER A 190 -11.23 -22.77 -2.12
N LYS A 191 -11.77 -23.99 -2.31
CA LYS A 191 -13.18 -24.15 -2.73
C LYS A 191 -14.17 -23.48 -1.77
N SER A 192 -13.87 -23.49 -0.46
CA SER A 192 -14.71 -22.85 0.56
C SER A 192 -14.43 -21.36 0.76
N ARG A 193 -13.28 -20.87 0.29
CA ARG A 193 -12.88 -19.45 0.33
C ARG A 193 -12.30 -19.05 -1.02
N PRO A 194 -13.13 -18.88 -2.06
CA PRO A 194 -12.66 -18.61 -3.41
C PRO A 194 -11.93 -17.26 -3.52
N MET A 195 -12.28 -16.31 -2.65
CA MET A 195 -11.61 -15.02 -2.56
C MET A 195 -10.28 -15.12 -1.78
N GLY A 196 -10.08 -16.11 -0.92
CA GLY A 196 -8.88 -16.24 -0.06
C GLY A 196 -8.95 -15.39 1.21
N ILE A 197 -7.81 -15.17 1.86
CA ILE A 197 -7.72 -14.36 3.10
C ILE A 197 -6.74 -13.19 2.87
N PRO A 198 -7.16 -11.93 3.11
CA PRO A 198 -6.36 -10.73 2.81
C PRO A 198 -5.25 -10.43 3.82
N ASN A 199 -4.96 -11.32 4.78
CA ASN A 199 -4.03 -11.04 5.87
C ASN A 199 -2.62 -10.74 5.32
N TYR A 200 -2.03 -9.65 5.81
CA TYR A 200 -0.71 -9.16 5.43
C TYR A 200 -0.60 -8.77 3.95
N GLN A 201 -1.73 -8.39 3.34
CA GLN A 201 -1.78 -7.96 1.95
C GLN A 201 -2.41 -6.59 1.82
N LEU A 202 -1.76 -5.73 1.04
CA LEU A 202 -2.23 -4.37 0.77
C LEU A 202 -2.42 -4.16 -0.72
N TYR A 203 -3.60 -3.71 -1.12
CA TYR A 203 -3.97 -3.50 -2.51
C TYR A 203 -4.10 -2.01 -2.81
N GLY A 204 -3.49 -1.60 -3.92
CA GLY A 204 -3.54 -0.24 -4.42
C GLY A 204 -4.15 -0.18 -5.82
N VAL A 205 -4.61 1.01 -6.18
CA VAL A 205 -5.21 1.32 -7.49
C VAL A 205 -4.68 2.66 -7.94
N PHE A 206 -4.22 2.73 -9.19
CA PHE A 206 -3.70 3.96 -9.78
C PHE A 206 -3.94 3.96 -11.29
N GLN A 207 -3.79 5.13 -11.89
CA GLN A 207 -3.83 5.32 -13.32
C GLN A 207 -2.45 5.70 -13.88
N TYR A 208 -2.18 5.24 -15.09
CA TYR A 208 -0.99 5.62 -15.84
C TYR A 208 -1.35 5.68 -17.32
N LYS A 209 -1.09 6.83 -17.97
CA LYS A 209 -1.45 7.08 -19.38
C LYS A 209 -2.92 6.74 -19.69
N GLY A 210 -3.83 7.14 -18.80
CA GLY A 210 -5.28 6.94 -18.95
C GLY A 210 -5.75 5.48 -18.77
N ARG A 211 -4.90 4.59 -18.28
CA ARG A 211 -5.24 3.18 -18.02
C ARG A 211 -5.15 2.88 -16.53
N SER A 212 -6.02 2.00 -16.06
CA SER A 212 -6.12 1.53 -14.69
C SER A 212 -5.14 0.38 -14.43
N TYR A 213 -4.40 0.50 -13.34
CA TYR A 213 -3.46 -0.50 -12.85
C TYR A 213 -3.73 -0.76 -11.37
N PHE A 214 -3.33 -1.95 -10.95
CA PHE A 214 -3.52 -2.44 -9.60
C PHE A 214 -2.18 -2.91 -9.06
N ASP A 215 -1.94 -2.67 -7.78
CA ASP A 215 -0.80 -3.25 -7.09
C ASP A 215 -1.22 -4.07 -5.87
N LYS A 216 -0.37 -5.01 -5.51
CA LYS A 216 -0.52 -5.86 -4.34
C LYS A 216 0.82 -5.96 -3.65
N TRP A 217 0.88 -5.53 -2.40
CA TRP A 217 1.91 -5.89 -1.45
C TRP A 217 1.57 -7.21 -0.79
N ASP A 218 2.56 -8.08 -0.65
CA ASP A 218 2.47 -9.33 0.09
C ASP A 218 3.57 -9.35 1.15
N GLY A 219 3.18 -9.16 2.41
CA GLY A 219 4.09 -9.05 3.56
C GLY A 219 4.36 -10.36 4.29
N GLY A 220 3.95 -11.50 3.73
CA GLY A 220 4.42 -12.80 4.21
C GLY A 220 3.80 -13.36 5.49
N GLY A 221 2.47 -13.35 5.58
CA GLY A 221 1.73 -14.13 6.59
C GLY A 221 1.60 -15.62 6.28
N GLY A 222 2.49 -16.18 5.47
CA GLY A 222 2.38 -17.48 4.82
C GLY A 222 2.97 -18.63 5.62
N THR A 223 2.48 -19.86 5.37
CA THR A 223 3.23 -21.08 5.70
C THR A 223 4.54 -21.10 4.90
N LYS A 224 5.51 -21.96 5.25
CA LYS A 224 6.82 -22.08 4.55
C LYS A 224 6.71 -22.17 3.01
N ALA A 225 5.57 -22.63 2.47
CA ALA A 225 5.30 -22.74 1.05
C ALA A 225 5.17 -21.38 0.31
N HIS A 226 4.97 -20.26 1.02
CA HIS A 226 4.74 -18.94 0.43
C HIS A 226 5.89 -17.95 0.66
N ARG A 227 7.03 -18.41 1.20
CA ARG A 227 8.19 -17.57 1.50
C ARG A 227 8.76 -16.80 0.30
N SER A 228 8.59 -17.33 -0.91
CA SER A 228 9.05 -16.65 -2.13
C SER A 228 8.18 -15.45 -2.51
N GLU A 229 6.99 -15.33 -1.92
CA GLU A 229 6.03 -14.23 -2.13
C GLU A 229 6.13 -13.12 -1.09
N GLU A 230 6.86 -13.35 -0.01
CA GLU A 230 7.04 -12.38 1.06
C GLU A 230 7.86 -11.16 0.59
N ASP A 231 7.50 -10.02 1.17
CA ASP A 231 8.07 -8.71 0.92
C ASP A 231 8.13 -8.34 -0.57
N THR A 232 7.08 -8.72 -1.31
CA THR A 232 6.97 -8.40 -2.74
C THR A 232 5.80 -7.47 -3.04
N LEU A 233 6.05 -6.54 -3.96
CA LEU A 233 5.02 -5.74 -4.62
C LEU A 233 4.82 -6.26 -6.04
N SER A 234 3.58 -6.62 -6.39
CA SER A 234 3.20 -6.98 -7.76
C SER A 234 2.35 -5.87 -8.37
N VAL A 235 2.62 -5.48 -9.61
CA VAL A 235 1.77 -4.57 -10.40
C VAL A 235 1.14 -5.36 -11.54
N TYR A 236 -0.16 -5.21 -11.72
CA TYR A 236 -0.95 -5.93 -12.71
C TYR A 236 -2.01 -5.04 -13.33
N ARG A 237 -2.51 -5.49 -14.47
CA ARG A 237 -3.64 -4.88 -15.17
C ARG A 237 -4.70 -5.94 -15.43
N ILE A 238 -5.92 -5.49 -15.65
CA ILE A 238 -7.00 -6.35 -16.15
C ILE A 238 -7.36 -5.88 -17.56
N ILE A 239 -7.43 -6.82 -18.49
CA ILE A 239 -7.86 -6.61 -19.88
C ILE A 239 -8.75 -7.78 -20.27
N ASN A 240 -9.96 -7.51 -20.79
CA ASN A 240 -10.89 -8.53 -21.29
C ASN A 240 -11.05 -9.69 -20.28
N THR A 241 -11.38 -9.35 -19.04
CA THR A 241 -11.56 -10.29 -17.92
C THR A 241 -10.33 -11.16 -17.58
N ARG A 242 -9.12 -10.76 -17.98
CA ARG A 242 -7.87 -11.46 -17.64
C ARG A 242 -6.95 -10.57 -16.85
N THR A 243 -6.33 -11.13 -15.81
CA THR A 243 -5.38 -10.43 -14.94
C THR A 243 -3.95 -10.74 -15.37
N ASP A 244 -3.24 -9.74 -15.88
CA ASP A 244 -1.86 -9.84 -16.32
C ASP A 244 -0.92 -9.18 -15.29
N THR A 245 -0.08 -9.97 -14.63
CA THR A 245 1.00 -9.43 -13.80
C THR A 245 2.12 -8.89 -14.68
N LEU A 246 2.39 -7.60 -14.60
CA LEU A 246 3.41 -6.92 -15.40
C LEU A 246 4.73 -6.86 -14.65
N CYS A 247 4.67 -6.38 -13.41
CA CYS A 247 5.85 -6.10 -12.60
C CYS A 247 5.81 -6.92 -11.33
N ARG A 248 7.01 -7.27 -10.84
CA ARG A 248 7.18 -7.79 -9.49
C ARG A 248 8.47 -7.23 -8.92
N PHE A 249 8.39 -6.63 -7.75
CA PHE A 249 9.49 -6.05 -7.02
C PHE A 249 9.63 -6.74 -5.67
N ARG A 250 10.86 -6.92 -5.19
CA ARG A 250 11.14 -7.42 -3.85
C ARG A 250 11.83 -6.33 -3.05
N LEU A 251 11.36 -6.08 -1.83
CA LEU A 251 12.09 -5.27 -0.89
C LEU A 251 13.30 -6.09 -0.39
N ARG A 252 14.52 -5.60 -0.61
CA ARG A 252 15.69 -6.20 0.01
C ARG A 252 15.73 -5.79 1.48
N SER A 253 15.53 -6.73 2.40
CA SER A 253 15.90 -6.49 3.80
C SER A 253 17.43 -6.47 3.87
N HIS A 254 17.99 -5.35 4.30
CA HIS A 254 19.32 -5.37 4.87
C HIS A 254 19.15 -6.00 6.26
N ASN A 255 19.63 -7.23 6.45
CA ASN A 255 19.84 -7.74 7.80
C ASN A 255 20.74 -6.72 8.50
N PRO A 256 20.31 -6.05 9.59
CA PRO A 256 21.29 -5.55 10.53
C PRO A 256 21.91 -6.81 11.13
N GLN A 257 23.18 -7.07 10.79
CA GLN A 257 23.98 -8.02 11.54
C GLN A 257 24.05 -7.60 13.00
#